data_AF-T1JHU8-F1
#
_entry.id   AF-T1JHU8-F1
#
_cell.length_a   1.000
_cell.length_b   1.000
_cell.length_c   1.000
_cell.angle_alpha   90.00
_cell.angle_beta   90.00
_cell.angle_gamma   90.00
#
_symmetry.space_group_name_H-M   'P 1'
#
loop_
_entity.id
_entity.type
_entity.pdbx_description
1 polymer ?
#
loop_
_entity_poly.entity_id
_entity_poly.type
_entity_poly.pdbx_seq_one_letter_code
_entity_poly.pdbx_strand_id
1 'polypeptide(L)'
;MYKAYSIQLYSYTEDVYDYAEDVYDCAEDVYDYAEDVYDCAEDVYDYVEHVYCYADFAEDVYDYAEDVYDYAEDVYDCAEDVYDYAKDVYDCAEDVYDYVEHVYCYADFAEDVYDYVEHVYCYEDFDDSYLEPERVYCYENFVYSYSEPERVYSFMD
;
A
#
# COMPACT_ATOMS: atom_id res chain seq x y z
N MET A 1 20.94 -18.15 -3.57
CA MET A 1 21.16 -16.80 -2.97
C MET A 1 19.96 -15.91 -3.22
N TYR A 2 19.47 -15.82 -4.47
CA TYR A 2 18.26 -15.07 -4.86
C TYR A 2 17.00 -15.44 -4.05
N LYS A 3 16.64 -16.73 -3.94
CA LYS A 3 15.48 -17.17 -3.12
C LYS A 3 15.50 -16.74 -1.64
N ALA A 4 16.67 -16.60 -1.02
CA ALA A 4 16.74 -16.19 0.39
C ALA A 4 16.58 -14.67 0.55
N TYR A 5 17.16 -13.89 -0.37
CA TYR A 5 16.96 -12.44 -0.45
C TYR A 5 15.51 -12.10 -0.77
N SER A 6 14.91 -12.88 -1.65
CA SER A 6 13.53 -12.71 -2.05
C SER A 6 12.62 -12.91 -0.83
N ILE A 7 12.73 -14.04 -0.12
CA ILE A 7 11.90 -14.30 1.08
C ILE A 7 12.04 -13.18 2.13
N GLN A 8 13.25 -12.65 2.33
CA GLN A 8 13.45 -11.50 3.23
C GLN A 8 12.76 -10.23 2.73
N LEU A 9 12.77 -9.97 1.42
CA LEU A 9 12.10 -8.82 0.83
C LEU A 9 10.57 -8.91 1.00
N TYR A 10 9.97 -10.09 0.79
CA TYR A 10 8.53 -10.27 1.01
C TYR A 10 8.14 -10.12 2.48
N SER A 11 8.93 -10.70 3.39
CA SER A 11 8.69 -10.53 4.83
C SER A 11 8.76 -9.06 5.23
N TYR A 12 9.72 -8.31 4.67
CA TYR A 12 9.82 -6.88 4.95
C TYR A 12 8.63 -6.09 4.38
N THR A 13 8.12 -6.44 3.20
CA THR A 13 6.92 -5.78 2.65
C THR A 13 5.67 -6.08 3.45
N GLU A 14 5.55 -7.30 3.97
CA GLU A 14 4.45 -7.68 4.87
C GLU A 14 4.51 -6.85 6.16
N ASP A 15 5.69 -6.73 6.79
CA ASP A 15 5.89 -5.87 7.96
C ASP A 15 5.53 -4.38 7.69
N VAL A 16 5.78 -3.89 6.46
CA VAL A 16 5.43 -2.51 6.06
C VAL A 16 3.93 -2.33 5.91
N TYR A 17 3.23 -3.32 5.34
CA TYR A 17 1.77 -3.29 5.23
C TYR A 17 1.10 -3.36 6.59
N ASP A 18 1.53 -4.29 7.46
CA ASP A 18 1.00 -4.42 8.82
C ASP A 18 1.18 -3.10 9.58
N TYR A 19 2.33 -2.45 9.44
CA TYR A 19 2.56 -1.13 10.03
C TYR A 19 1.62 -0.05 9.46
N ALA A 20 1.35 -0.07 8.16
CA ALA A 20 0.43 0.88 7.54
C ALA A 20 -1.02 0.67 8.01
N GLU A 21 -1.44 -0.59 8.17
CA GLU A 21 -2.75 -0.95 8.75
C GLU A 21 -2.85 -0.45 10.20
N ASP A 22 -1.84 -0.70 11.03
CA ASP A 22 -1.79 -0.21 12.42
C ASP A 22 -1.89 1.33 12.50
N VAL A 23 -1.26 2.05 11.57
CA VAL A 23 -1.33 3.53 11.49
C VAL A 23 -2.74 3.99 11.10
N TYR A 24 -3.38 3.28 10.17
CA TYR A 24 -4.73 3.58 9.73
C TYR A 24 -5.77 3.34 10.84
N ASP A 25 -5.68 2.21 11.54
CA ASP A 25 -6.53 1.91 12.71
C ASP A 25 -6.36 2.99 13.80
N CYS A 26 -5.13 3.41 14.07
CA CYS A 26 -4.86 4.50 15.01
C CYS A 26 -5.48 5.84 14.56
N ALA A 27 -5.57 6.10 13.27
CA ALA A 27 -6.20 7.31 12.75
C ALA A 27 -7.73 7.26 12.85
N GLU A 28 -8.35 6.09 12.67
CA GLU A 28 -9.77 5.87 12.92
C GLU A 28 -10.11 6.14 14.39
N ASP A 29 -9.32 5.61 15.34
CA ASP A 29 -9.49 5.88 16.78
C ASP A 29 -9.40 7.40 17.11
N VAL A 30 -8.53 8.14 16.43
CA VAL A 30 -8.40 9.61 16.61
C VAL A 30 -9.63 10.33 16.07
N TYR A 31 -10.18 9.87 14.95
CA TYR A 31 -11.38 10.43 14.36
C TYR A 31 -12.61 10.21 15.23
N ASP A 32 -12.80 8.98 15.74
CA ASP A 32 -13.87 8.64 16.68
C ASP A 32 -13.80 9.52 17.95
N TYR A 33 -12.59 9.74 18.48
CA TYR A 33 -12.39 10.64 19.63
C TYR A 33 -12.77 12.09 19.31
N ALA A 34 -12.49 12.57 18.09
CA ALA A 34 -12.86 13.91 17.69
C ALA A 34 -14.38 14.08 17.54
N GLU A 35 -15.08 13.06 17.04
CA GLU A 35 -16.56 13.03 17.01
C GLU A 35 -17.14 13.10 18.43
N ASP A 36 -16.62 12.33 19.38
CA ASP A 36 -17.03 12.39 20.80
C ASP A 36 -16.83 13.80 21.42
N VAL A 37 -15.74 14.50 21.06
CA VAL A 37 -15.47 15.87 21.52
C VAL A 37 -16.49 16.85 20.94
N TYR A 38 -16.84 16.69 19.67
CA TYR A 38 -17.82 17.50 18.98
C TYR A 38 -19.23 17.33 19.59
N ASP A 39 -19.65 16.09 19.81
CA ASP A 39 -20.93 15.78 20.47
C ASP A 39 -21.00 16.41 21.87
N CYS A 40 -19.91 16.34 22.64
CA CYS A 40 -19.83 17.02 23.94
C CYS A 40 -19.95 18.54 23.85
N ALA A 41 -19.40 19.16 22.79
CA ALA A 41 -19.52 20.60 22.58
C ALA A 41 -20.95 21.00 22.21
N GLU A 42 -21.64 20.20 21.40
CA GLU A 42 -23.06 20.39 21.09
C GLU A 42 -23.93 20.31 22.35
N ASP A 43 -23.71 19.30 23.21
CA ASP A 43 -24.40 19.16 24.50
C ASP A 43 -24.20 20.39 25.42
N VAL A 44 -22.98 20.96 25.44
CA VAL A 44 -22.68 22.18 26.21
C VAL A 44 -23.46 23.36 25.64
N TYR A 45 -23.47 23.50 24.31
CA TYR A 45 -24.17 24.59 23.64
C TYR A 45 -25.68 24.53 23.89
N ASP A 46 -26.29 23.34 23.76
CA ASP A 46 -27.71 23.10 24.05
C ASP A 46 -28.07 23.45 25.51
N TYR A 47 -27.21 23.06 26.45
CA TYR A 47 -27.39 23.41 27.86
C TYR A 47 -27.37 24.93 28.06
N VAL A 48 -26.42 25.61 27.41
CA VAL A 48 -26.30 27.08 27.51
C VAL A 48 -27.48 27.78 26.87
N GLU A 49 -27.97 27.36 25.71
CA GLU A 49 -29.19 27.91 25.09
C GLU A 49 -30.37 27.78 26.05
N HIS A 50 -30.49 26.62 26.71
CA HIS A 50 -31.56 26.36 27.67
C HIS A 50 -31.45 27.23 28.94
N VAL A 51 -30.24 27.62 29.38
CA VAL A 51 -30.01 28.52 30.52
C VAL A 51 -30.18 29.99 30.13
N TYR A 52 -29.77 30.37 28.92
CA TYR A 52 -29.89 31.71 28.34
C TYR A 52 -31.35 32.21 28.39
N CYS A 53 -32.30 31.29 28.20
CA CYS A 53 -33.73 31.57 28.30
C CYS A 53 -34.22 32.02 29.69
N TYR A 54 -33.43 31.87 30.77
CA TYR A 54 -33.87 32.08 32.15
C TYR A 54 -33.05 33.10 32.98
N ALA A 55 -31.93 33.63 32.48
CA ALA A 55 -31.01 34.45 33.29
C ALA A 55 -30.46 35.70 32.56
N ASP A 56 -30.18 36.77 33.31
CA ASP A 56 -29.57 38.04 32.82
C ASP A 56 -28.02 37.98 32.70
N PHE A 57 -27.37 36.85 33.02
CA PHE A 57 -25.91 36.64 32.88
C PHE A 57 -25.54 35.85 31.62
N ALA A 58 -26.36 36.01 30.58
CA ALA A 58 -26.45 35.06 29.49
C ALA A 58 -25.30 35.19 28.48
N GLU A 59 -24.79 36.41 28.26
CA GLU A 59 -23.81 36.74 27.23
C GLU A 59 -22.45 36.04 27.47
N ASP A 60 -21.84 36.21 28.66
CA ASP A 60 -20.54 35.58 28.97
C ASP A 60 -20.58 34.03 28.92
N VAL A 61 -21.73 33.43 29.21
CA VAL A 61 -21.92 31.97 29.18
C VAL A 61 -22.09 31.47 27.75
N TYR A 62 -22.74 32.27 26.90
CA TYR A 62 -22.90 31.99 25.48
C TYR A 62 -21.57 32.11 24.74
N ASP A 63 -20.81 33.17 24.99
CA ASP A 63 -19.47 33.35 24.43
C ASP A 63 -18.56 32.15 24.78
N TYR A 64 -18.64 31.66 26.04
CA TYR A 64 -17.91 30.47 26.44
C TYR A 64 -18.37 29.19 25.72
N ALA A 65 -19.66 29.05 25.40
CA ALA A 65 -20.16 27.91 24.65
C ALA A 65 -19.70 27.95 23.19
N GLU A 66 -19.67 29.13 22.59
CA GLU A 66 -19.11 29.36 21.24
C GLU A 66 -17.63 29.00 21.22
N ASP A 67 -16.83 29.47 22.19
CA ASP A 67 -15.40 29.11 22.33
C ASP A 67 -15.19 27.58 22.45
N VAL A 68 -16.08 26.87 23.13
CA VAL A 68 -16.02 25.39 23.26
C VAL A 68 -16.34 24.71 21.92
N TYR A 69 -17.29 25.25 21.17
CA TYR A 69 -17.67 24.72 19.86
C TYR A 69 -16.55 24.93 18.83
N ASP A 70 -15.98 26.14 18.78
CA ASP A 70 -14.83 26.46 17.91
C ASP A 70 -13.64 25.54 18.22
N TYR A 71 -13.36 25.27 19.50
CA TYR A 71 -12.31 24.32 19.89
C TYR A 71 -12.61 22.89 19.42
N ALA A 72 -13.88 22.48 19.43
CA ALA A 72 -14.27 21.15 18.96
C ALA A 72 -14.13 21.03 17.42
N GLU A 73 -14.46 22.08 16.67
CA GLU A 73 -14.22 22.16 15.23
C GLU A 73 -12.71 22.05 14.92
N ASP A 74 -11.86 22.79 15.64
CA ASP A 74 -10.40 22.70 15.50
C ASP A 74 -9.86 21.27 15.76
N VAL A 75 -10.43 20.56 16.75
CA VAL A 75 -10.07 19.17 17.05
C VAL A 75 -10.48 18.23 15.91
N TYR A 76 -11.66 18.45 15.33
CA TYR A 76 -12.16 17.67 14.20
C TYR A 76 -11.29 17.86 12.96
N ASP A 77 -10.96 19.10 12.61
CA ASP A 77 -10.05 19.41 11.50
C ASP A 77 -8.68 18.73 11.69
N CYS A 78 -8.14 18.77 12.91
CA CYS A 78 -6.88 18.06 13.21
C CYS A 78 -7.00 16.53 13.05
N ALA A 79 -8.18 15.95 13.32
CA ALA A 79 -8.41 14.53 13.13
C ALA A 79 -8.51 14.16 11.64
N GLU A 80 -9.12 15.02 10.82
CA GLU A 80 -9.13 14.86 9.36
C GLU A 80 -7.69 14.87 8.79
N ASP A 81 -6.85 15.82 9.24
CA ASP A 81 -5.43 15.87 8.85
C ASP A 81 -4.66 14.57 9.22
N VAL A 82 -4.94 13.99 10.39
CA VAL A 82 -4.34 12.72 10.84
C VAL A 82 -4.80 11.56 9.96
N TYR A 83 -6.07 11.53 9.59
CA TYR A 83 -6.63 10.51 8.72
C TYR A 83 -6.06 10.59 7.29
N ASP A 84 -5.94 11.79 6.73
CA ASP A 84 -5.28 12.01 5.44
C ASP A 84 -3.82 11.55 5.45
N TYR A 85 -3.08 11.86 6.52
CA TYR A 85 -1.71 11.36 6.68
C TYR A 85 -1.65 9.82 6.74
N ALA A 86 -2.58 9.17 7.45
CA ALA A 86 -2.62 7.71 7.52
C ALA A 86 -2.89 7.07 6.16
N LYS A 87 -3.73 7.70 5.34
CA LYS A 87 -3.95 7.29 3.95
C LYS A 87 -2.70 7.41 3.10
N ASP A 88 -1.96 8.52 3.21
CA ASP A 88 -0.68 8.68 2.51
C ASP A 88 0.35 7.60 2.91
N VAL A 89 0.35 7.18 4.17
CA VAL A 89 1.20 6.07 4.66
C VAL A 89 0.79 4.74 4.02
N TYR A 90 -0.52 4.50 3.88
CA TYR A 90 -1.04 3.30 3.22
C TYR A 90 -0.69 3.25 1.73
N ASP A 91 -0.91 4.35 1.00
CA ASP A 91 -0.55 4.47 -0.42
C ASP A 91 0.96 4.21 -0.63
N CYS A 92 1.81 4.71 0.27
CA CYS A 92 3.25 4.44 0.25
C CYS A 92 3.59 2.96 0.48
N ALA A 93 2.84 2.25 1.33
CA ALA A 93 3.00 0.82 1.54
C ALA A 93 2.62 0.02 0.27
N GLU A 94 1.56 0.42 -0.44
CA GLU A 94 1.19 -0.14 -1.74
C GLU A 94 2.32 0.04 -2.77
N ASP A 95 2.86 1.25 -2.90
CA ASP A 95 3.98 1.55 -3.82
C ASP A 95 5.22 0.66 -3.53
N VAL A 96 5.52 0.42 -2.25
CA VAL A 96 6.62 -0.46 -1.83
C VAL A 96 6.36 -1.90 -2.26
N TYR A 97 5.12 -2.38 -2.15
CA TYR A 97 4.74 -3.72 -2.57
C TYR A 97 4.87 -3.90 -4.09
N ASP A 98 4.33 -2.96 -4.86
CA ASP A 98 4.41 -2.96 -6.33
C ASP A 98 5.87 -2.97 -6.80
N TYR A 99 6.71 -2.16 -6.16
CA TYR A 99 8.16 -2.17 -6.44
C TYR A 99 8.78 -3.55 -6.18
N VAL A 100 8.41 -4.20 -5.08
CA VAL A 100 8.92 -5.53 -4.76
C VAL A 100 8.43 -6.57 -5.76
N GLU A 101 7.15 -6.53 -6.16
CA GLU A 101 6.62 -7.39 -7.22
C GLU A 101 7.41 -7.21 -8.54
N HIS A 102 7.72 -5.98 -8.93
CA HIS A 102 8.55 -5.71 -10.10
C HIS A 102 9.97 -6.29 -9.98
N VAL A 103 10.62 -6.17 -8.82
CA VAL A 103 11.94 -6.76 -8.56
C VAL A 103 11.88 -8.28 -8.69
N TYR A 104 10.79 -8.90 -8.23
CA TYR A 104 10.54 -10.32 -8.37
C TYR A 104 10.41 -10.76 -9.82
N CYS A 105 9.58 -10.08 -10.61
CA CYS A 105 9.44 -10.38 -12.04
C CYS A 105 10.77 -10.27 -12.79
N TYR A 106 11.59 -9.27 -12.46
CA TYR A 106 12.92 -9.11 -13.04
C TYR A 106 13.88 -10.24 -12.67
N ALA A 107 13.83 -10.71 -11.42
CA ALA A 107 14.67 -11.82 -10.95
C ALA A 107 14.29 -13.13 -11.66
N ASP A 108 13.00 -13.39 -11.84
CA ASP A 108 12.47 -14.57 -12.54
C ASP A 108 12.91 -14.56 -14.02
N PHE A 109 12.74 -13.43 -14.71
CA PHE A 109 13.22 -13.25 -16.08
C PHE A 109 14.75 -13.44 -16.21
N ALA A 110 15.53 -12.96 -15.24
CA ALA A 110 16.97 -13.15 -15.26
C ALA A 110 17.35 -14.64 -15.13
N GLU A 111 16.63 -15.41 -14.31
CA GLU A 111 16.83 -16.86 -14.17
C GLU A 111 16.57 -17.58 -15.49
N ASP A 112 15.48 -17.25 -16.19
CA ASP A 112 15.17 -17.79 -17.52
C ASP A 112 16.27 -17.49 -18.55
N VAL A 113 16.81 -16.27 -18.56
CA VAL A 113 17.91 -15.90 -19.47
C VAL A 113 19.19 -16.67 -19.15
N TYR A 114 19.50 -16.87 -17.87
CA TYR A 114 20.67 -17.66 -17.46
C TYR A 114 20.54 -19.13 -17.89
N ASP A 115 19.37 -19.74 -17.67
CA ASP A 115 19.11 -21.12 -18.11
C ASP A 115 19.23 -21.26 -19.63
N TYR A 116 18.68 -20.31 -20.39
CA TYR A 116 18.84 -20.27 -21.85
C TYR A 116 20.32 -20.21 -22.28
N VAL A 117 21.09 -19.30 -21.67
CA VAL A 117 22.52 -19.13 -22.00
C VAL A 117 23.33 -20.39 -21.63
N GLU A 118 23.06 -20.99 -20.47
CA GLU A 118 23.69 -22.26 -20.07
C GLU A 118 23.34 -23.39 -21.05
N HIS A 119 22.09 -23.48 -21.50
CA HIS A 119 21.66 -24.47 -22.48
C HIS A 119 22.34 -24.26 -23.86
N VAL A 120 22.56 -23.01 -24.27
CA VAL A 120 23.31 -22.69 -25.52
C VAL A 120 24.79 -23.05 -25.39
N TYR A 121 25.45 -22.75 -24.27
CA TYR A 121 26.85 -23.14 -24.06
C TYR A 121 27.02 -24.66 -23.97
N CYS A 122 26.12 -25.35 -23.26
CA CYS A 122 26.10 -26.81 -23.24
C CYS A 122 25.88 -27.42 -24.64
N TYR A 123 25.20 -26.70 -25.54
CA TYR A 123 25.01 -27.10 -26.95
C TYR A 123 26.30 -26.95 -27.77
N GLU A 124 27.03 -25.83 -27.64
CA GLU A 124 28.32 -25.64 -28.33
C GLU A 124 29.38 -26.65 -27.87
N ASP A 125 29.43 -26.98 -26.58
CA ASP A 125 30.31 -28.03 -26.04
C ASP A 125 29.91 -29.44 -26.51
N PHE A 126 28.64 -29.66 -26.89
CA PHE A 126 28.14 -30.94 -27.42
C PHE A 126 28.27 -31.08 -28.94
N ASP A 127 28.21 -29.98 -29.71
CA ASP A 127 28.26 -29.98 -31.18
C ASP A 127 29.64 -30.40 -31.74
N ASP A 128 30.68 -30.35 -30.92
CA ASP A 128 31.99 -30.96 -31.21
C ASP A 128 31.96 -32.51 -31.12
N SER A 129 30.84 -33.10 -30.67
CA SER A 129 30.65 -34.55 -30.52
C SER A 129 29.33 -35.06 -31.14
N TYR A 130 29.33 -35.25 -32.46
CA TYR A 130 28.36 -36.04 -33.23
C TYR A 130 26.91 -35.49 -33.32
N LEU A 131 26.62 -34.87 -34.47
CA LEU A 131 25.28 -34.49 -34.93
C LEU A 131 24.41 -35.71 -35.31
N GLU A 132 23.23 -35.85 -34.70
CA GLU A 132 22.14 -36.75 -35.14
C GLU A 132 20.81 -35.96 -35.30
N PRO A 133 20.00 -36.28 -36.33
CA PRO A 133 18.88 -35.45 -36.81
C PRO A 133 17.60 -35.46 -35.97
N GLU A 134 17.51 -36.28 -34.91
CA GLU A 134 16.29 -36.39 -34.08
C GLU A 134 16.04 -35.15 -33.18
N ARG A 135 17.05 -34.29 -32.97
CA ARG A 135 16.96 -33.14 -32.06
C ARG A 135 16.33 -31.86 -32.64
N VAL A 136 16.06 -31.80 -33.95
CA VAL A 136 15.37 -30.64 -34.58
C VAL A 136 13.93 -30.49 -34.05
N TYR A 137 13.30 -31.59 -33.61
CA TYR A 137 11.92 -31.59 -33.12
C TYR A 137 11.74 -30.95 -31.72
N CYS A 138 12.79 -30.92 -30.90
CA CYS A 138 12.75 -30.21 -29.62
C CYS A 138 12.79 -28.68 -29.82
N TYR A 139 13.45 -28.23 -30.90
CA TYR A 139 13.59 -26.82 -31.23
C TYR A 139 12.26 -26.17 -31.62
N GLU A 140 11.43 -26.87 -32.43
CA GLU A 140 10.12 -26.32 -32.83
C GLU A 140 9.13 -26.23 -31.67
N ASN A 141 9.12 -27.20 -30.73
CA ASN A 141 8.21 -27.17 -29.58
C ASN A 141 8.63 -26.12 -28.52
N PHE A 142 9.93 -25.88 -28.35
CA PHE A 142 10.45 -24.91 -27.39
C PHE A 142 10.34 -23.46 -27.92
N VAL A 143 10.55 -23.25 -29.22
CA VAL A 143 10.30 -21.93 -29.84
C VAL A 143 8.81 -21.59 -29.83
N TYR A 144 7.91 -22.57 -29.99
CA TYR A 144 6.47 -22.32 -29.92
C TYR A 144 6.01 -21.84 -28.53
N SER A 145 6.55 -22.39 -27.43
CA SER A 145 6.17 -21.97 -26.07
C SER A 145 6.65 -20.57 -25.69
N TYR A 146 7.75 -20.09 -26.29
CA TYR A 146 8.27 -18.72 -26.09
C TYR A 146 7.72 -17.70 -27.10
N SER A 147 6.94 -18.14 -28.10
CA SER A 147 6.40 -17.27 -29.16
C SER A 147 5.02 -16.69 -28.86
N GLU A 148 4.40 -17.01 -27.72
CA GLU A 148 3.20 -16.30 -27.22
C GLU A 148 3.65 -15.09 -26.38
N PRO A 149 3.67 -13.86 -26.94
CA PRO A 149 4.18 -12.66 -26.27
C PRO A 149 3.08 -11.99 -25.41
N GLU A 150 2.03 -12.71 -25.02
CA GLU A 150 0.84 -12.09 -24.43
C GLU A 150 1.04 -11.57 -23.00
N ARG A 151 2.14 -11.90 -22.31
CA ARG A 151 2.39 -11.41 -20.93
C ARG A 151 3.21 -10.15 -20.80
N VAL A 152 3.85 -9.66 -21.86
CA VAL A 152 4.78 -8.51 -21.75
C VAL A 152 4.12 -7.17 -22.09
N TYR A 153 2.94 -7.15 -22.74
CA TYR A 153 2.33 -5.91 -23.24
C TYR A 153 1.05 -5.46 -22.52
N SER A 154 0.56 -6.15 -21.48
CA SER A 154 -0.70 -5.76 -20.82
C SER A 154 -0.54 -4.88 -19.56
N PHE A 155 0.68 -4.54 -19.13
CA PHE A 155 0.93 -3.79 -17.89
C PHE A 155 1.66 -2.45 -18.11
N MET A 156 1.59 -1.90 -19.34
CA MET A 156 2.21 -0.62 -19.70
C MET A 156 1.20 0.50 -20.04
N ASP A 157 -0.09 0.36 -19.72
CA ASP A 157 -1.08 1.44 -19.82
C ASP A 157 -1.60 1.86 -18.44
#